data_AF-T1CEH9-F1
#
_entry.id   AF-T1CEH9-F1
#
_cell.length_a   1.000
_cell.length_b   1.000
_cell.length_c   1.000
_cell.angle_alpha   90.00
_cell.angle_beta   90.00
_cell.angle_gamma   90.00
#
_symmetry.space_group_name_H-M   'P 1'
#
loop_
_entity.id
_entity.type
_entity.pdbx_description
1 polymer ?
#
loop_
_entity_poly.entity_id
_entity_poly.type
_entity_poly.pdbx_seq_one_letter_code
_entity_poly.pdbx_strand_id
1 'polypeptide(L)'
;MIINAVGTDRICLWEFQNGKIKKTFYQNISEIFVSGDQYDLEFLARQFDDSGWIRYSWDESRDIYGKMKGLVIQVQPSKEKEIIRIIQFCG
;
A
#
# COMPACT_ATOMS: atom_id res chain seq x y z
N MET A 1 -21.46 17.03 3.36
CA MET A 1 -21.20 17.07 1.90
C MET A 1 -19.71 17.22 1.69
N ILE A 2 -19.07 16.33 0.93
CA ILE A 2 -17.65 16.48 0.57
C ILE A 2 -17.54 17.63 -0.43
N ILE A 3 -16.64 18.58 -0.16
CA ILE A 3 -16.37 19.73 -1.02
C ILE A 3 -15.14 19.44 -1.88
N ASN A 4 -14.09 18.90 -1.27
CA ASN A 4 -12.83 18.60 -1.91
C ASN A 4 -12.05 17.55 -1.12
N ALA A 5 -11.20 16.80 -1.80
CA ALA A 5 -10.22 15.89 -1.21
C ALA A 5 -8.91 15.98 -2.00
N VAL A 6 -7.81 16.36 -1.36
CA VAL A 6 -6.50 16.45 -2.03
C VAL A 6 -5.39 15.94 -1.12
N GLY A 7 -4.31 15.44 -1.72
CA GLY A 7 -3.12 14.99 -1.03
C GLY A 7 -2.54 13.73 -1.64
N THR A 8 -1.36 13.34 -1.15
CA THR A 8 -0.66 12.12 -1.57
C THR A 8 -0.65 11.13 -0.41
N ASP A 9 0.33 11.22 0.49
CA ASP A 9 0.44 10.32 1.66
C ASP A 9 -0.57 10.64 2.77
N ARG A 10 -1.10 11.86 2.75
CA ARG A 10 -2.19 12.28 3.63
C ARG A 10 -3.25 12.98 2.79
N ILE A 11 -4.47 12.46 2.83
CA ILE A 11 -5.61 13.10 2.21
C ILE A 11 -6.16 14.14 3.18
N CYS A 12 -6.19 15.38 2.71
CA CYS A 12 -6.92 16.45 3.33
C CYS A 12 -8.33 16.47 2.75
N LEU A 13 -9.32 16.20 3.59
CA LEU A 13 -10.74 16.22 3.24
C LEU A 13 -11.38 17.51 3.79
N TRP A 14 -12.10 18.22 2.93
CA TRP A 14 -12.95 19.34 3.33
C TRP A 14 -14.41 18.95 3.20
N GLU A 15 -15.15 19.11 4.29
CA GLU A 15 -16.56 18.79 4.37
C GLU A 15 -17.38 20.02 4.79
N PHE A 16 -18.51 20.23 4.12
CA PHE A 16 -19.54 21.13 4.60
C PHE A 16 -20.48 20.38 5.54
N GLN A 17 -20.51 20.79 6.81
CA GLN A 17 -21.36 20.23 7.85
C GLN A 17 -21.94 21.37 8.70
N ASN A 18 -23.26 21.43 8.85
CA ASN A 18 -23.97 22.41 9.69
C ASN A 18 -23.60 23.88 9.42
N GLY A 19 -23.52 24.28 8.15
CA GLY A 19 -23.18 25.66 7.78
C GLY A 19 -21.68 26.01 7.90
N LYS A 20 -20.83 25.05 8.29
CA LYS A 20 -19.39 25.25 8.51
C LYS A 20 -18.56 24.33 7.63
N ILE A 21 -17.34 24.78 7.31
CA ILE A 21 -16.33 23.96 6.63
C ILE A 21 -15.47 23.30 7.70
N LYS A 22 -15.40 21.97 7.67
CA LYS A 22 -14.54 21.14 8.52
C LYS A 22 -13.40 20.57 7.67
N LYS A 23 -12.19 20.59 8.22
CA LYS A 23 -10.98 20.00 7.62
C LYS A 23 -10.55 18.78 8.43
N THR A 24 -10.40 17.65 7.77
CA THR A 24 -9.97 16.38 8.40
C THR A 24 -8.80 15.78 7.60
N PHE A 25 -7.86 15.14 8.28
CA PHE A 25 -6.74 14.46 7.64
C PHE A 25 -6.84 12.95 7.81
N TYR A 26 -6.60 12.23 6.72
CA TYR A 26 -6.53 10.78 6.67
C TYR A 26 -5.16 10.35 6.18
N GLN A 27 -4.60 9.28 6.75
CA GLN A 27 -3.43 8.64 6.16
C GLN A 27 -3.86 7.89 4.90
N ASN A 28 -3.08 8.03 3.84
CA ASN A 28 -3.27 7.29 2.60
C ASN A 28 -2.20 6.20 2.55
N ILE A 29 -2.63 4.95 2.66
CA ILE A 29 -1.77 3.77 2.55
C ILE A 29 -2.35 2.94 1.44
N SER A 30 -1.56 2.73 0.40
CA SER A 30 -1.85 1.81 -0.68
C SER A 30 -1.38 0.41 -0.30
N GLU A 31 -2.01 -0.60 -0.90
CA GLU A 31 -1.62 -1.99 -0.76
C GLU A 31 -1.13 -2.52 -2.11
N ILE A 32 0.08 -3.08 -2.13
CA ILE A 32 0.62 -3.80 -3.29
C ILE A 32 0.61 -5.28 -2.97
N PHE A 33 -0.11 -6.06 -3.77
CA PHE A 33 -0.09 -7.51 -3.67
C PHE A 33 0.94 -8.10 -4.63
N VAL A 34 1.87 -8.89 -4.09
CA VAL A 34 2.91 -9.59 -4.85
C VAL A 34 2.68 -11.10 -4.70
N SER A 35 2.57 -11.80 -5.82
CA SER A 35 2.49 -13.26 -5.88
C SER A 35 3.61 -13.80 -6.75
N GLY A 36 3.99 -15.05 -6.53
CA GLY A 36 5.13 -15.67 -7.19
C GLY A 36 5.45 -17.04 -6.60
N ASP A 37 6.62 -17.54 -6.93
CA ASP A 37 7.20 -18.72 -6.29
C ASP A 37 7.42 -18.46 -4.79
N GLN A 38 7.31 -19.51 -3.98
CA GLN A 38 7.50 -19.41 -2.54
C GLN A 38 8.93 -18.98 -2.17
N TYR A 39 9.94 -19.47 -2.88
CA TYR A 39 11.33 -19.13 -2.60
C TYR A 39 11.62 -17.64 -2.83
N ASP A 40 11.14 -17.09 -3.96
CA ASP A 40 11.24 -15.68 -4.31
C ASP A 40 10.51 -14.78 -3.30
N LEU A 41 9.30 -15.18 -2.90
CA LEU A 41 8.52 -14.44 -1.90
C LEU A 41 9.20 -14.46 -0.51
N GLU A 42 9.77 -15.60 -0.09
CA GLU A 42 10.53 -15.69 1.15
C GLU A 42 11.82 -14.86 1.10
N PHE A 43 12.49 -14.81 -0.04
CA PHE A 43 13.67 -13.96 -0.23
C PHE A 43 13.30 -12.48 -0.12
N LEU A 44 12.24 -12.06 -0.81
CA LEU A 44 11.73 -10.69 -0.76
C LEU A 44 11.30 -10.29 0.66
N ALA A 45 10.62 -11.19 1.39
CA ALA A 45 10.23 -10.96 2.78
C ALA A 45 11.44 -10.67 3.69
N ARG A 46 12.53 -11.44 3.53
CA ARG A 46 13.78 -11.19 4.29
C ARG A 46 14.39 -9.83 3.98
N GLN A 47 14.37 -9.41 2.72
CA GLN A 47 14.87 -8.08 2.35
C GLN A 47 14.03 -6.95 2.96
N PHE A 48 12.71 -7.15 3.06
CA PHE A 48 11.84 -6.21 3.75
C PHE A 48 12.09 -6.19 5.26
N ASP A 49 12.30 -7.35 5.88
CA ASP A 49 12.70 -7.45 7.29
C ASP A 49 14.00 -6.69 7.56
N ASP A 50 15.01 -6.87 6.70
CA ASP A 50 16.30 -6.18 6.78
C ASP A 50 16.17 -4.65 6.62
N SER A 51 15.21 -4.19 5.81
CA SER A 51 14.97 -2.75 5.61
C SER A 51 14.40 -2.06 6.85
N GLY A 52 13.60 -2.75 7.66
CA GLY A 52 12.96 -2.25 8.88
C GLY A 52 11.88 -1.17 8.71
N TRP A 53 11.65 -0.65 7.50
CA TRP A 53 10.65 0.40 7.23
C TRP A 53 9.48 -0.06 6.36
N ILE A 54 9.64 -1.19 5.65
CA ILE A 54 8.60 -1.76 4.79
C ILE A 54 7.70 -2.66 5.64
N ARG A 55 6.40 -2.36 5.65
CA ARG A 55 5.40 -3.18 6.33
C ARG A 55 4.75 -4.12 5.35
N TYR A 56 4.70 -5.39 5.70
CA TYR A 56 4.04 -6.40 4.87
C TYR A 56 3.35 -7.47 5.73
N SER A 57 2.46 -8.23 5.10
CA SER A 57 1.83 -9.42 5.67
C SER A 57 1.66 -10.50 4.61
N TRP A 58 1.69 -11.75 5.01
CA TRP A 58 1.29 -12.87 4.16
C TRP A 58 -0.23 -12.94 4.09
N ASP A 59 -0.79 -12.96 2.88
CA ASP A 59 -2.24 -13.06 2.68
C ASP A 59 -2.59 -13.82 1.38
N GLU A 60 -3.87 -14.13 1.22
CA GLU A 60 -4.46 -14.69 0.01
C GLU A 60 -5.29 -13.64 -0.72
N SER A 61 -4.93 -13.33 -1.96
CA SER A 61 -5.75 -12.50 -2.83
C SER A 61 -6.47 -13.35 -3.88
N ARG A 62 -7.66 -12.90 -4.29
CA ARG A 62 -8.41 -13.55 -5.37
C ARG A 62 -8.07 -12.87 -6.69
N ASP A 63 -7.64 -13.66 -7.66
CA ASP A 63 -7.47 -13.25 -9.04
C ASP A 63 -8.48 -13.96 -9.97
N ILE A 64 -8.30 -13.84 -11.28
CA ILE A 64 -9.16 -14.50 -12.28
C ILE A 64 -8.97 -16.01 -12.34
N TYR A 65 -7.87 -16.55 -11.78
CA TYR A 65 -7.51 -17.97 -11.80
C TYR A 65 -7.80 -18.68 -10.47
N GLY A 66 -8.09 -17.96 -9.40
CA GLY A 66 -8.46 -18.51 -8.10
C GLY A 66 -7.96 -17.68 -6.93
N LYS A 67 -7.58 -18.36 -5.85
CA LYS A 67 -6.88 -17.72 -4.73
C LYS A 67 -5.39 -17.94 -4.88
N MET A 68 -4.61 -16.87 -4.75
CA MET A 68 -3.16 -16.91 -4.77
C MET A 68 -2.63 -16.44 -3.43
N LYS A 69 -1.63 -17.17 -2.92
CA LYS A 69 -0.85 -16.73 -1.76
C LYS A 69 0.19 -15.71 -2.20
N GLY A 70 0.45 -14.73 -1.35
CA GLY A 70 1.41 -13.69 -1.63
C GLY A 70 1.71 -12.81 -0.45
N LEU A 71 2.44 -11.74 -0.73
CA LEU A 71 2.76 -10.67 0.20
C LEU A 71 1.89 -9.46 -0.10
N VAL A 72 1.22 -8.94 0.92
CA VAL A 72 0.55 -7.63 0.90
C VAL A 72 1.52 -6.64 1.52
N ILE A 73 1.93 -5.64 0.74
CA ILE A 73 2.89 -4.62 1.15
C ILE A 73 2.12 -3.31 1.35
N GLN A 74 2.22 -2.74 2.54
CA GLN A 74 1.65 -1.44 2.86
C GLN A 74 2.62 -0.33 2.49
N VAL A 75 2.20 0.56 1.59
CA VAL A 75 3.07 1.59 1.03
C VAL A 75 2.38 2.95 1.01
N GLN A 76 3.13 3.99 1.36
CA GLN A 76 2.68 5.36 1.13
C GLN A 76 2.74 5.66 -0.37
N PRO A 77 1.75 6.34 -0.97
CA PRO A 77 1.74 6.64 -2.40
C PRO A 77 3.04 7.29 -2.92
N SER A 78 3.70 8.14 -2.14
CA SER A 78 4.99 8.74 -2.50
C SER A 78 6.15 7.72 -2.64
N LYS A 79 6.01 6.56 -2.01
CA LYS A 79 6.99 5.46 -1.97
C LYS A 79 6.66 4.30 -2.91
N GLU A 80 5.50 4.31 -3.56
CA GLU A 80 5.08 3.23 -4.48
C GLU A 80 6.13 2.91 -5.54
N LYS A 81 6.69 3.94 -6.21
CA LYS A 81 7.71 3.73 -7.25
C LYS A 81 8.99 3.11 -6.72
N GLU A 82 9.35 3.40 -5.48
CA GLU A 82 10.54 2.84 -4.83
C GLU A 82 10.32 1.36 -4.52
N ILE A 83 9.17 1.01 -3.94
CA ILE A 83 8.80 -0.39 -3.66
C ILE A 83 8.70 -1.21 -4.94
N ILE A 84 8.06 -0.68 -5.99
CA ILE A 84 7.96 -1.36 -7.29
C ILE A 84 9.34 -1.67 -7.87
N ARG A 85 10.29 -0.73 -7.75
CA ARG A 85 11.67 -0.98 -8.20
C ARG A 85 12.32 -2.07 -7.37
N ILE A 86 12.20 -2.05 -6.05
CA ILE A 86 12.75 -3.11 -5.21
C ILE A 86 12.21 -4.47 -5.65
N ILE A 87 10.90 -4.61 -5.82
CA ILE A 87 10.27 -5.86 -6.28
C ILE A 87 10.80 -6.30 -7.65
N GLN A 88 10.96 -5.37 -8.60
CA GLN A 88 11.40 -5.68 -9.97
C GLN A 88 12.88 -6.08 -10.08
N PHE A 89 13.75 -5.57 -9.20
CA PHE A 89 15.19 -5.79 -9.26
C PHE A 89 15.70 -6.87 -8.28
N CYS A 90 14.81 -7.52 -7.53
CA CYS A 90 15.15 -8.64 -6.66
C CYS A 90 14.95 -10.02 -7.30
N GLY A 91 14.51 -10.08 -8.57
CA GLY A 91 14.41 -11.30 -9.38
C GLY A 91 15.54 -11.46 -10.39
#